data_AF-A0A7K1B4M0-F1
#
_entry.id   AF-A0A7K1B4M0-F1
#
_cell.length_a   1.000
_cell.length_b   1.000
_cell.length_c   1.000
_cell.angle_alpha   90.00
_cell.angle_beta   90.00
_cell.angle_gamma   90.00
#
_symmetry.space_group_name_H-M   'P 1'
#
loop_
_entity.id
_entity.type
_entity.pdbx_description
1 polymer ?
#
loop_
_entity_poly.entity_id
_entity_poly.type
_entity_poly.pdbx_seq_one_letter_code
_entity_poly.pdbx_strand_id
1 'polypeptide(L)'
;MEEEHVEQIVDGHEASGLSPRLKLALQFADAFFAADGPPPPDVQAALQQEFSEAELVEMGIGLALFHGVAKMLISLGCEPEQMDVGIHRTPGT
;
A
#
# COMPACT_ATOMS: atom_id res chain seq x y z
N MET A 1 4.17 15.26 -8.32
CA MET A 1 4.16 13.86 -8.80
C MET A 1 3.59 13.91 -10.20
N GLU A 2 4.30 13.36 -11.17
CA GLU A 2 3.85 13.32 -12.58
C GLU A 2 3.17 11.98 -12.84
N GLU A 3 2.25 11.90 -13.82
CA GLU A 3 1.52 10.65 -14.12
C GLU A 3 2.47 9.48 -14.47
N GLU A 4 3.58 9.75 -15.15
CA GLU A 4 4.60 8.75 -15.46
C GLU A 4 5.18 8.06 -14.22
N HIS A 5 5.20 8.73 -13.06
CA HIS A 5 5.63 8.12 -11.81
C HIS A 5 4.54 7.23 -11.21
N VAL A 6 3.26 7.56 -11.43
CA VAL A 6 2.12 6.77 -10.94
C VAL A 6 2.07 5.43 -11.67
N GLU A 7 2.34 5.43 -12.98
CA GLU A 7 2.40 4.20 -13.80
C GLU A 7 3.48 3.21 -13.33
N GLN A 8 4.46 3.69 -12.56
CA GLN A 8 5.52 2.86 -11.99
C GLN A 8 5.18 2.29 -10.60
N ILE A 9 4.04 2.65 -10.00
CA ILE A 9 3.55 2.11 -8.74
C ILE A 9 2.75 0.84 -9.04
N VAL A 10 3.47 -0.21 -9.40
CA VAL A 10 2.96 -1.54 -9.74
C VAL A 10 3.88 -2.61 -9.17
N ASP A 11 3.48 -3.88 -9.24
CA ASP A 11 4.35 -4.99 -8.85
C ASP A 11 5.70 -4.92 -9.58
N GLY A 12 6.80 -5.11 -8.86
CA GLY A 12 8.16 -5.00 -9.40
C GLY A 12 8.68 -3.56 -9.51
N HIS A 13 8.03 -2.58 -8.86
CA HIS A 13 8.47 -1.18 -8.84
C HIS A 13 9.90 -0.99 -8.32
N GLU A 14 10.50 -1.96 -7.65
CA GLU A 14 11.87 -1.90 -7.15
C GLU A 14 12.86 -1.69 -8.31
N ALA A 15 12.55 -2.23 -9.48
CA ALA A 15 13.33 -2.05 -10.71
C ALA A 15 12.98 -0.77 -11.50
N SER A 16 11.99 0.01 -11.06
CA SER A 16 11.54 1.22 -11.78
C SER A 16 12.44 2.44 -11.57
N GLY A 17 12.15 3.52 -12.27
CA GLY A 17 12.82 4.83 -12.14
C GLY A 17 12.36 5.64 -10.93
N LEU A 18 11.47 5.11 -10.08
CA LEU A 18 11.03 5.78 -8.86
C LEU A 18 12.21 6.15 -7.95
N SER A 19 12.11 7.31 -7.32
CA SER A 19 13.12 7.76 -6.38
C SER A 19 13.23 6.79 -5.20
N PRO A 20 14.41 6.67 -4.57
CA PRO A 20 14.58 5.86 -3.37
C PRO A 20 13.57 6.19 -2.26
N ARG A 21 13.27 7.48 -2.07
CA ARG A 21 12.26 7.97 -1.12
C ARG A 21 10.87 7.39 -1.40
N LEU A 22 10.43 7.38 -2.66
CA LEU A 22 9.11 6.84 -3.03
C LEU A 22 9.07 5.32 -2.87
N LYS A 23 10.12 4.60 -3.27
CA LYS A 23 10.21 3.14 -3.06
C LYS A 23 10.13 2.78 -1.59
N LEU A 24 10.77 3.57 -0.73
CA LEU A 24 10.74 3.38 0.72
C LEU A 24 9.36 3.66 1.33
N ALA A 25 8.63 4.66 0.82
CA ALA A 25 7.24 4.89 1.19
C ALA A 25 6.31 3.72 0.77
N LEU A 26 6.55 3.12 -0.40
CA LEU A 26 5.82 1.92 -0.85
C LEU A 26 6.09 0.73 0.06
N GLN A 27 7.36 0.49 0.44
CA GLN A 27 7.71 -0.56 1.42
C GLN A 27 7.03 -0.37 2.78
N PHE A 28 6.85 0.87 3.23
CA PHE A 28 6.06 1.15 4.43
C PHE A 28 4.59 0.81 4.25
N ALA A 29 4.00 1.15 3.09
CA ALA A 29 2.63 0.82 2.76
C ALA A 29 2.40 -0.71 2.69
N ASP A 30 3.31 -1.45 2.07
CA ASP A 30 3.24 -2.91 1.98
C ASP A 30 3.26 -3.56 3.37
N ALA A 31 4.18 -3.13 4.24
CA ALA A 31 4.24 -3.61 5.61
C ALA A 31 2.96 -3.28 6.40
N PHE A 32 2.38 -2.10 6.18
CA PHE A 32 1.11 -1.70 6.80
C PHE A 32 -0.06 -2.58 6.35
N PHE A 33 -0.14 -2.92 5.06
CA PHE A 33 -1.25 -3.70 4.50
C PHE A 33 -1.11 -5.21 4.71
N ALA A 34 0.11 -5.75 4.71
CA ALA A 34 0.37 -7.16 5.00
C ALA A 34 -0.13 -7.56 6.39
N ALA A 35 -0.15 -6.60 7.34
CA ALA A 35 -0.60 -6.80 8.71
C ALA A 35 0.18 -7.89 9.48
N ASP A 36 1.41 -8.18 9.05
CA ASP A 36 2.30 -9.21 9.62
C ASP A 36 3.25 -8.67 10.71
N GLY A 37 2.99 -7.44 11.19
CA GLY A 37 3.81 -6.75 12.18
C GLY A 37 4.55 -5.54 11.60
N PRO A 38 5.54 -4.98 12.33
CA PRO A 38 6.31 -3.84 11.85
C PRO A 38 7.20 -4.21 10.66
N PRO A 39 7.62 -3.23 9.83
CA PRO A 39 8.57 -3.46 8.75
C PRO A 39 9.87 -4.13 9.24
N PRO A 40 10.65 -4.80 8.38
CA PRO A 40 11.97 -5.32 8.74
C PRO A 40 12.88 -4.23 9.37
N PRO A 41 13.78 -4.56 10.31
CA PRO A 41 14.58 -3.57 11.04
C PRO A 41 15.42 -2.64 10.16
N ASP A 42 15.94 -3.15 9.04
CA ASP A 42 16.66 -2.39 8.02
C ASP A 42 15.76 -1.37 7.31
N VAL A 43 14.53 -1.77 6.98
CA VAL A 43 13.51 -0.87 6.40
C VAL A 43 13.09 0.18 7.42
N GLN A 44 12.89 -0.19 8.68
CA GLN A 44 12.59 0.77 9.76
C GLN A 44 13.70 1.81 9.92
N ALA A 45 14.96 1.38 9.91
CA ALA A 45 16.11 2.28 10.01
C ALA A 45 16.18 3.23 8.80
N ALA A 46 15.96 2.71 7.58
CA ALA A 46 15.91 3.53 6.38
C ALA A 46 14.76 4.57 6.44
N LEU A 47 13.56 4.15 6.90
CA LEU A 47 12.41 5.04 7.07
C LEU A 47 12.69 6.18 8.04
N GLN A 48 13.32 5.89 9.18
CA GLN A 48 13.68 6.89 10.19
C GLN A 48 14.82 7.83 9.75
N GLN A 49 15.64 7.41 8.78
CA GLN A 49 16.68 8.26 8.20
C GLN A 49 16.13 9.19 7.12
N GLU A 50 15.18 8.72 6.33
CA GLU A 50 14.64 9.44 5.18
C GLU A 50 13.47 10.37 5.56
N PHE A 51 12.61 9.96 6.50
CA PHE A 51 11.40 10.69 6.87
C PHE A 51 11.48 11.20 8.30
N SER A 52 10.91 12.38 8.52
CA SER A 52 10.67 12.88 9.87
C SER A 52 9.57 12.06 10.57
N GLU A 53 9.55 12.11 11.90
CA GLU A 53 8.49 11.46 12.69
C GLU A 53 7.09 11.94 12.27
N ALA A 54 6.92 13.23 12.01
CA ALA A 54 5.66 13.80 11.56
C ALA A 54 5.22 13.24 10.19
N GLU A 55 6.15 13.13 9.22
CA GLU A 55 5.86 12.54 7.91
C GLU A 55 5.48 11.06 8.01
N LEU A 56 6.16 10.29 8.87
CA LEU A 56 5.82 8.88 9.12
C LEU A 56 4.42 8.74 9.73
N VAL A 57 4.07 9.61 10.69
CA VAL A 57 2.74 9.64 11.31
C VAL A 57 1.68 10.00 10.28
N GLU A 58 1.90 11.05 9.49
CA GLU A 58 0.96 11.48 8.44
C GLU A 58 0.76 10.39 7.39
N MET A 59 1.84 9.73 6.96
CA MET A 59 1.78 8.61 6.02
C MET A 59 0.95 7.45 6.60
N GLY A 60 1.18 7.09 7.87
CA GLY A 60 0.39 6.06 8.56
C GLY A 60 -1.10 6.42 8.69
N ILE A 61 -1.42 7.67 9.01
CA ILE A 61 -2.81 8.16 9.07
C ILE A 61 -3.47 8.09 7.69
N GLY A 62 -2.76 8.51 6.65
CA GLY A 62 -3.23 8.44 5.27
C GLY A 62 -3.59 7.01 4.87
N LEU A 63 -2.67 6.06 5.09
CA LEU A 63 -2.91 4.64 4.81
C LEU A 63 -4.11 4.09 5.59
N ALA A 64 -4.21 4.41 6.89
CA ALA A 64 -5.32 3.97 7.72
C ALA A 64 -6.68 4.48 7.22
N LEU A 65 -6.74 5.76 6.80
CA LEU A 65 -7.95 6.38 6.26
C LEU A 65 -8.37 5.70 4.96
N PHE A 66 -7.45 5.56 4.00
CA PHE A 66 -7.75 4.92 2.72
C PHE A 66 -8.15 3.46 2.89
N HIS A 67 -7.46 2.71 3.76
CA HIS A 67 -7.81 1.32 4.06
C HIS A 67 -9.21 1.17 4.66
N GLY A 68 -9.55 2.03 5.62
CA GLY A 68 -10.85 2.01 6.27
C GLY A 68 -11.98 2.28 5.28
N VAL A 69 -11.81 3.28 4.40
CA VAL A 69 -12.79 3.60 3.35
C VAL A 69 -12.88 2.46 2.33
N ALA A 70 -11.75 1.88 1.90
CA ALA A 70 -11.75 0.76 0.96
C ALA A 70 -12.54 -0.44 1.50
N LYS A 71 -12.32 -0.82 2.77
CA LYS A 71 -13.10 -1.90 3.42
C LYS A 71 -14.58 -1.58 3.56
N MET A 72 -14.92 -0.32 3.83
CA MET A 72 -16.31 0.12 3.88
C MET A 72 -16.99 -0.03 2.51
N LEU A 73 -16.33 0.40 1.43
CA LEU A 73 -16.86 0.27 0.06
C LEU A 73 -17.07 -1.19 -0.34
N ILE A 74 -16.09 -2.06 -0.06
CA ILE A 74 -16.20 -3.52 -0.27
C ILE A 74 -17.42 -4.07 0.49
N SER A 75 -17.56 -3.74 1.76
CA SER A 75 -18.66 -4.23 2.61
C SER A 75 -20.04 -3.77 2.14
N LEU A 76 -20.12 -2.63 1.45
CA LEU A 76 -21.36 -2.08 0.89
C LEU A 76 -21.65 -2.60 -0.53
N GLY A 77 -20.77 -3.43 -1.11
CA GLY A 77 -20.88 -3.90 -2.50
C GLY A 77 -20.63 -2.78 -3.51
N CYS A 78 -19.90 -1.72 -3.13
CA CYS A 78 -19.51 -0.61 -3.99
C CYS A 78 -18.13 -0.84 -4.63
N GLU A 79 -17.83 -2.08 -4.99
CA GLU A 79 -16.60 -2.43 -5.69
C GLU A 79 -16.65 -1.89 -7.13
N PRO A 80 -15.53 -1.41 -7.71
CA PRO A 80 -15.50 -0.97 -9.10
C PRO A 80 -15.92 -2.08 -10.06
N GLU A 81 -16.69 -1.75 -11.10
CA GLU A 81 -17.14 -2.72 -12.12
C GLU A 81 -15.95 -3.39 -12.84
N GLN A 82 -14.81 -2.72 -12.90
CA GLN A 82 -13.58 -3.21 -13.54
C GLN A 82 -12.77 -4.17 -12.65
N MET A 83 -13.16 -4.39 -11.39
CA MET A 83 -12.46 -5.27 -10.48
C MET A 83 -12.74 -6.75 -10.82
N ASP A 84 -11.70 -7.57 -10.91
CA ASP A 84 -11.84 -8.99 -11.25
C ASP A 84 -12.66 -9.74 -10.20
N VAL A 85 -13.69 -10.47 -10.64
CA VAL A 85 -14.56 -11.26 -9.78
C VAL A 85 -14.10 -12.72 -9.76
N GLY A 86 -13.66 -13.19 -8.59
CA GLY A 86 -13.37 -14.60 -8.35
C GLY A 86 -14.64 -15.41 -8.08
N ILE A 87 -15.05 -16.29 -8.99
CA ILE A 87 -16.15 -17.24 -8.71
C ILE A 87 -15.60 -18.46 -7.97
N HIS A 88 -15.80 -18.50 -6.66
CA HIS A 88 -15.52 -19.68 -5.86
C HIS A 88 -16.78 -20.54 -5.73
N ARG A 89 -16.73 -21.79 -6.22
CA ARG A 89 -17.79 -22.76 -5.92
C ARG A 89 -17.75 -23.06 -4.43
N THR A 90 -18.92 -23.07 -3.81
CA THR A 90 -19.07 -23.51 -2.41
C THR A 90 -18.53 -24.95 -2.31
N PRO A 91 -17.56 -25.23 -1.43
CA PRO A 91 -17.07 -26.59 -1.27
C PRO A 91 -18.20 -27.51 -0.78
N GLY A 92 -18.53 -28.54 -1.56
CA GLY A 92 -19.51 -29.57 -1.16
C GLY A 92 -20.74 -29.76 -2.06
N THR A 93 -20.82 -29.09 -3.22
CA THR A 93 -21.78 -29.43 -4.30
C THR A 93 -21.09 -29.78 -5.61
#